data_AF-A0A9E3LSL3-F1
#
_entry.id   AF-A0A9E3LSL3-F1
#
_cell.length_a   1.000
_cell.length_b   1.000
_cell.length_c   1.000
_cell.angle_alpha   90.00
_cell.angle_beta   90.00
_cell.angle_gamma   90.00
#
_symmetry.space_group_name_H-M   'P 1'
#
loop_
_entity.id
_entity.type
_entity.pdbx_description
1 polymer ?
#
loop_
_entity_poly.entity_id
_entity_poly.type
_entity_poly.pdbx_seq_one_letter_code
_entity_poly.pdbx_strand_id
1 'polypeptide(L)'
;MVENQQEQLELALCALLMGDFQQRWQIIKVFKDLGAIAIPPLIEILTDEEIEEELRWYAARILGEFQHPDAISALIELLKTETDEELTAMAVSALGQMGRLAIAAVSELLTDDETRLLAVRSLSLIRHQEVITPLLTVVDDPVVAVRATAIEALSSFHDQRIPPVLLRALDDIAAPVRREAILGLSFRPELGDTLDLVTKLQPRLYDFNLEVCCTSAVALSRIGGDNAAQYLFQVLVSPHTPVKLQIETIHALSWIETPSSLEYLRTALNQLESVALCQEIVTVLGRIKQPQLTPIATEILLAILQKQHPALESVEFKGAIALSLGELGTIEAKKAVIALAEDTDERVRLHAIAALKNLEIRRESEE
;
A
#
# COMPACT_ATOMS: atom_id res chain seq x y z
N MET A 1 33.25 4.65 -38.91
CA MET A 1 32.42 4.62 -37.69
C MET A 1 30.94 4.48 -38.03
N VAL A 2 30.38 5.34 -38.89
CA VAL A 2 28.95 5.26 -39.30
C VAL A 2 28.60 3.94 -40.00
N GLU A 3 29.42 3.46 -40.94
CA GLU A 3 29.19 2.15 -41.61
C GLU A 3 29.15 0.97 -40.63
N ASN A 4 29.98 0.99 -39.58
CA ASN A 4 30.02 -0.05 -38.55
C ASN A 4 28.77 -0.01 -37.65
N GLN A 5 28.22 1.17 -37.35
CA GLN A 5 26.98 1.29 -36.59
C GLN A 5 25.75 0.85 -37.39
N GLN A 6 25.75 1.08 -38.71
CA GLN A 6 24.69 0.60 -39.60
C GLN A 6 24.69 -0.93 -39.68
N GLU A 7 25.87 -1.55 -39.85
CA GLU A 7 26.00 -3.02 -39.85
C GLU A 7 25.58 -3.63 -38.50
N GLN A 8 25.95 -2.99 -37.38
CA GLN A 8 25.50 -3.41 -36.05
C GLN A 8 23.99 -3.30 -35.87
N LEU A 9 23.37 -2.25 -36.42
CA LEU A 9 21.92 -2.08 -36.41
C LEU A 9 21.22 -3.17 -37.23
N GLU A 10 21.71 -3.49 -38.43
CA GLU A 10 21.17 -4.56 -39.28
C GLU A 10 21.24 -5.92 -38.58
N LEU A 11 22.36 -6.23 -37.91
CA LEU A 11 22.51 -7.44 -37.12
C LEU A 11 21.55 -7.46 -35.91
N ALA A 12 21.38 -6.33 -35.23
CA ALA A 12 20.47 -6.22 -34.10
C ALA A 12 19.00 -6.40 -34.52
N LEU A 13 18.59 -5.80 -35.63
CA LEU A 13 17.26 -5.98 -36.22
C LEU A 13 17.03 -7.43 -36.66
N CYS A 14 18.02 -8.05 -37.31
CA CYS A 14 17.95 -9.47 -37.66
C CYS A 14 17.73 -10.37 -36.44
N ALA A 15 18.47 -10.13 -35.35
CA ALA A 15 18.33 -10.90 -34.11
C ALA A 15 16.99 -10.64 -33.40
N LEU A 16 16.44 -9.43 -33.52
CA LEU A 16 15.13 -9.11 -32.99
C LEU A 16 14.02 -9.86 -33.76
N LEU A 17 14.06 -9.81 -35.10
CA LEU A 17 13.01 -10.38 -35.95
C LEU A 17 13.06 -11.91 -36.02
N MET A 18 14.26 -12.49 -36.15
CA MET A 18 14.43 -13.93 -36.40
C MET A 18 14.96 -14.72 -35.19
N GLY A 19 15.32 -14.04 -34.11
CA GLY A 19 15.91 -14.69 -32.94
C GLY A 19 14.89 -15.40 -32.05
N ASP A 20 15.38 -16.35 -31.25
CA ASP A 20 14.60 -16.95 -30.17
C ASP A 20 14.37 -15.96 -29.01
N PHE A 21 13.51 -16.32 -28.04
CA PHE A 21 13.22 -15.48 -26.88
C PHE A 21 14.47 -14.98 -26.15
N GLN A 22 15.49 -15.82 -26.00
CA GLN A 22 16.72 -15.45 -25.29
C GLN A 22 17.54 -14.46 -26.11
N GLN A 23 17.63 -14.65 -27.42
CA GLN A 23 18.30 -13.74 -28.34
C GLN A 23 17.60 -12.38 -28.40
N ARG A 24 16.26 -12.36 -28.50
CA ARG A 24 15.43 -11.14 -28.43
C ARG A 24 15.69 -10.37 -27.13
N TRP A 25 15.67 -11.06 -25.99
CA TRP A 25 15.91 -10.43 -24.69
C TRP A 25 17.31 -9.85 -24.53
N GLN A 26 18.31 -10.50 -25.13
CA GLN A 26 19.69 -10.01 -25.11
C GLN A 26 19.86 -8.79 -26.02
N ILE A 27 19.27 -8.82 -27.22
CA ILE A 27 19.51 -7.77 -28.22
C ILE A 27 18.82 -6.44 -27.88
N ILE A 28 17.67 -6.47 -27.19
CA ILE A 28 16.97 -5.26 -26.70
C ILE A 28 17.93 -4.29 -25.99
N LYS A 29 18.84 -4.82 -25.17
CA LYS A 29 19.77 -4.03 -24.35
C LYS A 29 20.83 -3.29 -25.18
N VAL A 30 21.06 -3.73 -26.42
CA VAL A 30 22.08 -3.18 -27.32
C VAL A 30 21.53 -2.01 -28.14
N PHE A 31 20.22 -1.98 -28.40
CA PHE A 31 19.62 -0.94 -29.25
C PHE A 31 19.90 0.47 -28.74
N LYS A 32 19.88 0.69 -27.42
CA LYS A 32 20.20 1.99 -26.83
C LYS A 32 21.60 2.50 -27.20
N ASP A 33 22.58 1.61 -27.31
CA ASP A 33 23.96 1.96 -27.65
C ASP A 33 24.14 2.29 -29.14
N LEU A 34 23.21 1.85 -29.99
CA LEU A 34 23.16 2.23 -31.40
C LEU A 34 22.69 3.68 -31.58
N GLY A 35 21.99 4.25 -30.59
CA GLY A 35 21.52 5.62 -30.63
C GLY A 35 20.37 5.85 -31.64
N ALA A 36 20.16 7.10 -32.04
CA ALA A 36 18.96 7.50 -32.76
C ALA A 36 18.75 6.81 -34.13
N ILE A 37 19.79 6.22 -34.73
CA ILE A 37 19.66 5.45 -35.98
C ILE A 37 18.73 4.22 -35.84
N ALA A 38 18.56 3.71 -34.62
CA ALA A 38 17.68 2.59 -34.35
C ALA A 38 16.19 2.99 -34.34
N ILE A 39 15.87 4.27 -34.15
CA ILE A 39 14.49 4.72 -33.94
C ILE A 39 13.61 4.49 -35.17
N PRO A 40 13.98 4.91 -36.41
CA PRO A 40 13.13 4.70 -37.57
C PRO A 40 12.74 3.23 -37.84
N PRO A 41 13.66 2.25 -37.88
CA PRO A 41 13.28 0.87 -38.12
C PRO A 41 12.48 0.25 -36.96
N LEU A 42 12.68 0.71 -35.72
CA LEU A 42 11.84 0.29 -34.60
C LEU A 42 10.42 0.86 -34.70
N ILE A 43 10.25 2.09 -35.21
CA ILE A 43 8.94 2.66 -35.50
C ILE A 43 8.26 1.85 -36.61
N GLU A 44 8.98 1.49 -37.68
CA GLU A 44 8.44 0.64 -38.75
C GLU A 44 7.91 -0.68 -38.18
N ILE A 45 8.70 -1.36 -37.31
CA ILE A 45 8.25 -2.59 -36.64
C ILE A 45 7.03 -2.35 -35.76
N LEU A 46 6.98 -1.24 -35.03
CA LEU A 46 5.87 -0.92 -34.12
C LEU A 46 4.54 -0.72 -34.86
N THR A 47 4.59 -0.04 -36.01
CA THR A 47 3.41 0.41 -36.76
C THR A 47 2.90 -0.58 -37.79
N ASP A 48 3.70 -1.60 -38.12
CA ASP A 48 3.30 -2.61 -39.10
C ASP A 48 2.36 -3.63 -38.45
N GLU A 49 1.08 -3.56 -38.81
CA GLU A 49 0.02 -4.47 -38.33
C GLU A 49 0.18 -5.92 -38.83
N GLU A 50 1.01 -6.16 -39.87
CA GLU A 50 1.30 -7.51 -40.36
C GLU A 50 2.36 -8.22 -39.50
N ILE A 51 3.10 -7.48 -38.67
CA ILE A 51 4.11 -8.02 -37.77
C ILE A 51 3.46 -8.59 -36.50
N GLU A 52 4.00 -9.72 -36.03
CA GLU A 52 3.58 -10.38 -34.78
C GLU A 52 3.56 -9.40 -33.59
N GLU A 53 2.49 -9.43 -32.79
CA GLU A 53 2.29 -8.54 -31.63
C GLU A 53 3.47 -8.57 -30.64
N GLU A 54 4.13 -9.72 -30.46
CA GLU A 54 5.31 -9.87 -29.62
C GLU A 54 6.49 -8.98 -30.10
N LEU A 55 6.69 -8.88 -31.41
CA LEU A 55 7.75 -8.06 -32.00
C LEU A 55 7.41 -6.57 -31.90
N ARG A 56 6.13 -6.20 -32.10
CA ARG A 56 5.63 -4.84 -31.87
C ARG A 56 5.81 -4.43 -30.41
N TRP A 57 5.55 -5.34 -29.48
CA TRP A 57 5.78 -5.14 -28.05
C TRP A 57 7.25 -4.90 -27.73
N TYR A 58 8.17 -5.69 -28.32
CA TYR A 58 9.60 -5.45 -28.15
C TYR A 58 10.04 -4.10 -28.73
N ALA A 59 9.52 -3.72 -29.90
CA ALA A 59 9.78 -2.41 -30.49
C ALA A 59 9.31 -1.27 -29.58
N ALA A 60 8.09 -1.33 -29.03
CA ALA A 60 7.58 -0.35 -28.08
C ALA A 60 8.47 -0.24 -26.83
N ARG A 61 8.88 -1.39 -26.27
CA ARG A 61 9.79 -1.45 -25.12
C ARG A 61 11.12 -0.78 -25.42
N ILE A 62 11.76 -1.14 -26.54
CA ILE A 62 13.05 -0.60 -26.94
C ILE A 62 12.94 0.92 -27.17
N LEU A 63 11.88 1.38 -27.85
CA LEU A 63 11.63 2.80 -28.08
C LEU A 63 11.53 3.61 -26.78
N GLY A 64 11.00 3.02 -25.70
CA GLY A 64 10.98 3.63 -24.37
C GLY A 64 12.35 3.92 -23.75
N GLU A 65 13.42 3.27 -24.22
CA GLU A 65 14.79 3.54 -23.78
C GLU A 65 15.40 4.79 -24.47
N PHE A 66 14.75 5.30 -25.52
CA PHE A 66 15.20 6.47 -26.27
C PHE A 66 14.50 7.73 -25.79
N GLN A 67 15.26 8.66 -25.24
CA GLN A 67 14.77 9.98 -24.88
C GLN A 67 14.64 10.89 -26.12
N HIS A 68 13.75 10.52 -27.04
CA HIS A 68 13.65 11.11 -28.38
C HIS A 68 12.22 11.45 -28.79
N PRO A 69 11.96 12.66 -29.37
CA PRO A 69 10.61 13.09 -29.79
C PRO A 69 9.90 12.15 -30.77
N ASP A 70 10.63 11.56 -31.72
CA ASP A 70 10.03 10.65 -32.71
C ASP A 70 9.55 9.34 -32.06
N ALA A 71 10.30 8.82 -31.09
CA ALA A 71 9.88 7.64 -30.32
C ALA A 71 8.64 7.97 -29.47
N ILE A 72 8.59 9.16 -28.85
CA ILE A 72 7.40 9.62 -28.12
C ILE A 72 6.20 9.69 -29.06
N SER A 73 6.37 10.31 -30.23
CA SER A 73 5.29 10.49 -31.20
C SER A 73 4.73 9.15 -31.68
N ALA A 74 5.59 8.18 -31.98
CA ALA A 74 5.18 6.85 -32.39
C ALA A 74 4.41 6.09 -31.29
N LEU A 75 4.87 6.16 -30.04
CA LEU A 75 4.17 5.55 -28.90
C LEU A 75 2.83 6.24 -28.61
N ILE A 76 2.75 7.56 -28.77
CA ILE A 76 1.48 8.31 -28.64
C ILE A 76 0.48 7.90 -29.72
N GLU A 77 0.94 7.73 -30.96
CA GLU A 77 0.07 7.26 -32.04
C GLU A 77 -0.41 5.83 -31.79
N LEU A 78 0.47 4.95 -31.31
CA LEU A 78 0.08 3.60 -30.90
C LEU A 78 -1.03 3.62 -29.85
N LEU A 79 -0.95 4.48 -28.83
CA LEU A 79 -2.00 4.59 -27.81
C LEU A 79 -3.35 5.05 -28.37
N LYS A 80 -3.38 5.74 -29.52
CA LYS A 80 -4.62 6.21 -30.15
C LYS A 80 -5.26 5.18 -31.08
N THR A 81 -4.46 4.32 -31.69
CA THR A 81 -4.93 3.40 -32.74
C THR A 81 -5.04 1.96 -32.28
N GLU A 82 -4.27 1.57 -31.27
CA GLU A 82 -4.18 0.18 -30.82
C GLU A 82 -5.22 -0.16 -29.75
N THR A 83 -5.74 -1.39 -29.83
CA THR A 83 -6.71 -1.94 -28.88
C THR A 83 -6.16 -3.11 -28.06
N ASP A 84 -5.03 -3.70 -28.47
CA ASP A 84 -4.37 -4.75 -27.69
C ASP A 84 -3.90 -4.23 -26.32
N GLU A 85 -4.35 -4.90 -25.26
CA GLU A 85 -4.10 -4.47 -23.88
C GLU A 85 -2.63 -4.60 -23.48
N GLU A 86 -1.91 -5.61 -23.99
CA GLU A 86 -0.51 -5.84 -23.63
C GLU A 86 0.42 -4.82 -24.31
N LEU A 87 0.18 -4.53 -25.58
CA LEU A 87 0.93 -3.57 -26.37
C LEU A 87 0.68 -2.13 -25.91
N THR A 88 -0.57 -1.76 -25.64
CA THR A 88 -0.88 -0.43 -25.06
C THR A 88 -0.30 -0.28 -23.66
N ALA A 89 -0.34 -1.32 -22.81
CA ALA A 89 0.31 -1.28 -21.51
C ALA A 89 1.84 -1.10 -21.61
N MET A 90 2.48 -1.71 -22.61
CA MET A 90 3.90 -1.49 -22.90
C MET A 90 4.17 -0.06 -23.34
N ALA A 91 3.40 0.50 -24.27
CA ALA A 91 3.57 1.89 -24.68
C ALA A 91 3.37 2.88 -23.52
N VAL A 92 2.39 2.63 -22.64
CA VAL A 92 2.20 3.39 -21.41
C VAL A 92 3.46 3.35 -20.52
N SER A 93 4.03 2.16 -20.33
CA SER A 93 5.27 1.97 -19.56
C SER A 93 6.48 2.66 -20.20
N ALA A 94 6.62 2.55 -21.53
CA ALA A 94 7.69 3.17 -22.30
C ALA A 94 7.66 4.70 -22.17
N LEU A 95 6.49 5.32 -22.37
CA LEU A 95 6.27 6.75 -22.15
C LEU A 95 6.55 7.16 -20.69
N GLY A 96 6.19 6.30 -19.73
CA GLY A 96 6.52 6.46 -18.32
C GLY A 96 8.02 6.57 -18.05
N GLN A 97 8.81 5.69 -18.68
CA GLN A 97 10.27 5.65 -18.55
C GLN A 97 10.97 6.84 -19.20
N MET A 98 10.39 7.38 -20.28
CA MET A 98 10.89 8.59 -20.93
C MET A 98 10.78 9.83 -20.03
N GLY A 99 9.88 9.80 -19.05
CA GLY A 99 9.83 10.80 -17.99
C GLY A 99 9.42 12.18 -18.51
N ARG A 100 10.14 13.23 -18.11
CA ARG A 100 9.74 14.63 -18.33
C ARG A 100 9.43 14.97 -19.80
N LEU A 101 10.18 14.42 -20.75
CA LEU A 101 10.02 14.71 -22.17
C LEU A 101 8.66 14.27 -22.72
N ALA A 102 8.08 13.19 -22.17
CA ALA A 102 6.80 12.66 -22.62
C ALA A 102 5.60 13.43 -22.07
N ILE A 103 5.77 14.24 -21.00
CA ILE A 103 4.64 14.86 -20.28
C ILE A 103 3.74 15.68 -21.20
N ALA A 104 4.32 16.53 -22.05
CA ALA A 104 3.54 17.41 -22.92
C ALA A 104 2.67 16.59 -23.90
N ALA A 105 3.28 15.64 -24.61
CA ALA A 105 2.58 14.81 -25.59
C ALA A 105 1.54 13.88 -24.93
N VAL A 106 1.87 13.27 -23.79
CA VAL A 106 0.93 12.43 -23.03
C VAL A 106 -0.24 13.26 -22.48
N SER A 107 0.00 14.52 -22.11
CA SER A 107 -1.07 15.40 -21.59
C SER A 107 -2.13 15.73 -22.65
N GLU A 108 -1.78 15.72 -23.93
CA GLU A 108 -2.75 15.95 -25.02
C GLU A 108 -3.80 14.82 -25.08
N LEU A 109 -3.40 13.60 -24.75
CA LEU A 109 -4.29 12.42 -24.70
C LEU A 109 -5.34 12.49 -23.57
N LEU A 110 -5.19 13.40 -22.60
CA LEU A 110 -6.23 13.60 -21.57
C LEU A 110 -7.54 14.15 -22.13
N THR A 111 -7.51 14.74 -23.33
CA THR A 111 -8.68 15.37 -23.95
C THR A 111 -9.62 14.38 -24.64
N ASP A 112 -9.17 13.15 -24.87
CA ASP A 112 -9.89 12.15 -25.63
C ASP A 112 -10.37 10.99 -24.73
N ASP A 113 -11.60 10.52 -24.94
CA ASP A 113 -12.25 9.55 -24.05
C ASP A 113 -11.58 8.17 -24.08
N GLU A 114 -11.06 7.75 -25.23
CA GLU A 114 -10.48 6.43 -25.43
C GLU A 114 -9.07 6.36 -24.83
N THR A 115 -8.30 7.44 -24.99
CA THR A 115 -6.89 7.49 -24.56
C THR A 115 -6.67 8.06 -23.16
N ARG A 116 -7.64 8.76 -22.57
CA ARG A 116 -7.47 9.46 -21.28
C ARG A 116 -7.01 8.56 -20.13
N LEU A 117 -7.51 7.34 -20.02
CA LEU A 117 -7.06 6.42 -18.96
C LEU A 117 -5.60 6.00 -19.17
N LEU A 118 -5.20 5.72 -20.41
CA LEU A 118 -3.82 5.39 -20.77
C LEU A 118 -2.90 6.57 -20.47
N ALA A 119 -3.34 7.79 -20.81
CA ALA A 119 -2.62 9.03 -20.52
C ALA A 119 -2.37 9.23 -19.02
N VAL A 120 -3.40 9.05 -18.18
CA VAL A 120 -3.26 9.16 -16.72
C VAL A 120 -2.32 8.10 -16.17
N ARG A 121 -2.38 6.85 -16.68
CA ARG A 121 -1.44 5.79 -16.30
C ARG A 121 0.00 6.12 -16.72
N SER A 122 0.21 6.69 -17.90
CA SER A 122 1.55 7.14 -18.31
C SER A 122 2.06 8.26 -17.41
N LEU A 123 1.22 9.28 -17.14
CA LEU A 123 1.58 10.39 -16.26
C LEU A 123 1.85 9.95 -14.82
N SER A 124 1.15 8.92 -14.31
CA SER A 124 1.41 8.39 -12.96
C SER A 124 2.76 7.68 -12.85
N LEU A 125 3.24 7.08 -13.94
CA LEU A 125 4.58 6.50 -14.02
C LEU A 125 5.67 7.57 -14.15
N ILE A 126 5.35 8.74 -14.75
CA ILE A 126 6.24 9.89 -14.84
C ILE A 126 6.28 10.61 -13.48
N ARG A 127 7.20 10.18 -12.61
CA ARG A 127 7.40 10.75 -11.25
C ARG A 127 8.07 12.13 -11.25
N HIS A 128 7.53 13.09 -11.99
CA HIS A 128 8.08 14.43 -12.15
C HIS A 128 7.01 15.50 -11.86
N GLN A 129 7.34 16.57 -11.14
CA GLN A 129 6.36 17.56 -10.65
C GLN A 129 5.48 18.20 -11.74
N GLU A 130 5.97 18.25 -12.99
CA GLU A 130 5.19 18.77 -14.13
C GLU A 130 3.95 17.94 -14.46
N VAL A 131 3.83 16.68 -14.01
CA VAL A 131 2.59 15.90 -14.19
C VAL A 131 1.45 16.38 -13.31
N ILE A 132 1.72 17.15 -12.26
CA ILE A 132 0.69 17.59 -11.32
C ILE A 132 -0.38 18.41 -12.04
N THR A 133 0.02 19.37 -12.88
CA THR A 133 -0.95 20.25 -13.57
C THR A 133 -1.86 19.46 -14.52
N PRO A 134 -1.35 18.59 -15.41
CA PRO A 134 -2.19 17.69 -16.21
C PRO A 134 -3.09 16.77 -15.37
N LEU A 135 -2.56 16.11 -14.33
CA LEU A 135 -3.35 15.20 -13.49
C LEU A 135 -4.48 15.92 -12.74
N LEU A 136 -4.26 17.16 -12.32
CA LEU A 136 -5.30 18.00 -11.70
C LEU A 136 -6.49 18.30 -12.63
N THR A 137 -6.35 18.13 -13.96
CA THR A 137 -7.45 18.38 -14.90
C THR A 137 -8.48 17.25 -14.94
N VAL A 138 -8.14 16.07 -14.43
CA VAL A 138 -8.96 14.84 -14.56
C VAL A 138 -9.36 14.24 -13.20
N VAL A 139 -9.19 14.98 -12.11
CA VAL A 139 -9.60 14.55 -10.76
C VAL A 139 -11.12 14.49 -10.57
N ASP A 140 -11.88 15.14 -11.46
CA ASP A 140 -13.35 15.14 -11.50
C ASP A 140 -13.89 14.42 -12.76
N ASP A 141 -13.07 13.59 -13.40
CA ASP A 141 -13.41 12.89 -14.64
C ASP A 141 -14.66 12.00 -14.50
N PRO A 142 -15.53 11.88 -15.52
CA PRO A 142 -16.66 10.96 -15.46
C PRO A 142 -16.25 9.49 -15.20
N VAL A 143 -15.07 9.07 -15.68
CA VAL A 143 -14.59 7.70 -15.55
C VAL A 143 -13.92 7.49 -14.19
N VAL A 144 -14.45 6.53 -13.41
CA VAL A 144 -13.96 6.20 -12.06
C VAL A 144 -12.48 5.85 -12.03
N ALA A 145 -12.03 5.04 -13.00
CA ALA A 145 -10.63 4.62 -13.08
C ALA A 145 -9.68 5.81 -13.30
N VAL A 146 -10.08 6.78 -14.13
CA VAL A 146 -9.30 8.01 -14.39
C VAL A 146 -9.16 8.82 -13.10
N ARG A 147 -10.27 9.06 -12.38
CA ARG A 147 -10.23 9.77 -11.09
C ARG A 147 -9.34 9.06 -10.07
N ALA A 148 -9.53 7.75 -9.90
CA ALA A 148 -8.78 6.98 -8.89
C ALA A 148 -7.27 7.00 -9.19
N THR A 149 -6.86 6.72 -10.43
CA THR A 149 -5.44 6.75 -10.81
C THR A 149 -4.85 8.16 -10.73
N ALA A 150 -5.61 9.22 -11.04
CA ALA A 150 -5.15 10.59 -10.87
C ALA A 150 -4.93 10.95 -9.39
N ILE A 151 -5.87 10.57 -8.50
CA ILE A 151 -5.75 10.78 -7.05
C ILE A 151 -4.58 9.99 -6.48
N GLU A 152 -4.39 8.73 -6.87
CA GLU A 152 -3.24 7.90 -6.50
C GLU A 152 -1.92 8.57 -6.92
N ALA A 153 -1.82 8.97 -8.19
CA ALA A 153 -0.62 9.60 -8.72
C ALA A 153 -0.27 10.90 -7.99
N LEU A 154 -1.26 11.78 -7.81
CA LEU A 154 -1.10 13.03 -7.07
C LEU A 154 -0.69 12.79 -5.61
N SER A 155 -1.16 11.72 -4.98
CA SER A 155 -0.85 11.40 -3.59
C SER A 155 0.64 11.25 -3.30
N SER A 156 1.46 10.92 -4.32
CA SER A 156 2.92 10.79 -4.20
C SER A 156 3.69 12.12 -4.16
N PHE A 157 3.05 13.27 -4.44
CA PHE A 157 3.72 14.58 -4.55
C PHE A 157 3.49 15.49 -3.34
N HIS A 158 4.51 16.22 -2.90
CA HIS A 158 4.40 17.18 -1.79
C HIS A 158 4.08 18.60 -2.29
N ASP A 159 2.95 18.77 -2.98
CA ASP A 159 2.48 20.04 -3.55
C ASP A 159 1.24 20.55 -2.81
N GLN A 160 1.20 21.85 -2.49
CA GLN A 160 0.14 22.48 -1.71
C GLN A 160 -1.24 22.44 -2.38
N ARG A 161 -1.30 22.21 -3.69
CA ARG A 161 -2.56 22.07 -4.44
C ARG A 161 -3.25 20.73 -4.18
N ILE A 162 -2.53 19.74 -3.65
CA ILE A 162 -2.99 18.35 -3.57
C ILE A 162 -3.90 18.09 -2.36
N PRO A 163 -3.60 18.55 -1.12
CA PRO A 163 -4.46 18.29 0.03
C PRO A 163 -5.93 18.70 -0.17
N PRO A 164 -6.27 19.87 -0.75
CA PRO A 164 -7.67 20.21 -1.04
C PRO A 164 -8.37 19.22 -1.98
N VAL A 165 -7.63 18.69 -2.96
CA VAL A 165 -8.15 17.70 -3.92
C VAL A 165 -8.41 16.36 -3.24
N LEU A 166 -7.48 15.89 -2.42
CA LEU A 166 -7.65 14.66 -1.64
C LEU A 166 -8.83 14.77 -0.67
N LEU A 167 -8.97 15.91 0.02
CA LEU A 167 -10.09 16.14 0.93
C LEU A 167 -11.44 16.10 0.22
N ARG A 168 -11.54 16.66 -0.99
CA ARG A 168 -12.77 16.56 -1.81
C ARG A 168 -13.02 15.13 -2.28
N ALA A 169 -11.97 14.41 -2.68
CA ALA A 169 -12.05 13.03 -3.15
C ALA A 169 -12.49 12.04 -2.05
N LEU A 170 -12.40 12.40 -0.77
CA LEU A 170 -13.01 11.64 0.31
C LEU A 170 -14.51 11.46 0.11
N ASP A 171 -15.21 12.41 -0.50
CA ASP A 171 -16.67 12.39 -0.71
C ASP A 171 -17.07 11.91 -2.11
N ASP A 172 -16.15 11.34 -2.89
CA ASP A 172 -16.46 10.78 -4.21
C ASP A 172 -17.48 9.64 -4.10
N ILE A 173 -18.35 9.50 -5.11
CA ILE A 173 -19.35 8.42 -5.18
C ILE A 173 -18.71 7.03 -5.22
N ALA A 174 -17.51 6.91 -5.80
CA ALA A 174 -16.82 5.67 -6.05
C ALA A 174 -15.84 5.35 -4.92
N ALA A 175 -15.99 4.15 -4.36
CA ALA A 175 -15.12 3.65 -3.29
C ALA A 175 -13.61 3.67 -3.64
N PRO A 176 -13.17 3.31 -4.87
CA PRO A 176 -11.75 3.39 -5.23
C PRO A 176 -11.18 4.81 -5.07
N VAL A 177 -11.92 5.84 -5.48
CA VAL A 177 -11.47 7.24 -5.38
C VAL A 177 -11.34 7.66 -3.91
N ARG A 178 -12.34 7.33 -3.09
CA ARG A 178 -12.30 7.59 -1.64
C ARG A 178 -11.12 6.88 -0.99
N ARG A 179 -10.85 5.63 -1.36
CA ARG A 179 -9.72 4.85 -0.84
C ARG A 179 -8.37 5.51 -1.15
N GLU A 180 -8.15 5.91 -2.40
CA GLU A 180 -6.90 6.59 -2.79
C GLU A 180 -6.75 7.94 -2.08
N ALA A 181 -7.83 8.67 -1.89
CA ALA A 181 -7.83 9.91 -1.13
C ALA A 181 -7.41 9.70 0.34
N ILE A 182 -7.93 8.66 0.99
CA ILE A 182 -7.56 8.30 2.37
C ILE A 182 -6.08 7.91 2.44
N LEU A 183 -5.60 7.07 1.51
CA LEU A 183 -4.19 6.69 1.46
C LEU A 183 -3.28 7.91 1.29
N GLY A 184 -3.60 8.79 0.36
CA GLY A 184 -2.84 10.01 0.09
C GLY A 184 -2.77 10.98 1.28
N LEU A 185 -3.84 11.08 2.06
CA LEU A 185 -3.86 11.86 3.30
C LEU A 185 -3.08 11.16 4.43
N SER A 186 -3.11 9.83 4.49
CA SER A 186 -2.39 9.05 5.51
C SER A 186 -0.87 9.19 5.46
N PHE A 187 -0.32 9.54 4.29
CA PHE A 187 1.11 9.80 4.11
C PHE A 187 1.51 11.23 4.43
N ARG A 188 0.59 12.05 5.00
CA ARG A 188 0.82 13.45 5.36
C ARG A 188 0.42 13.75 6.80
N PRO A 189 0.95 13.02 7.80
CA PRO A 189 0.60 13.24 9.21
C PRO A 189 0.89 14.67 9.68
N GLU A 190 1.83 15.39 9.06
CA GLU A 190 2.11 16.80 9.33
C GLU A 190 0.93 17.74 9.03
N LEU A 191 -0.03 17.30 8.20
CA LEU A 191 -1.25 18.04 7.92
C LEU A 191 -2.40 17.69 8.90
N GLY A 192 -2.17 16.75 9.82
CA GLY A 192 -3.17 16.23 10.76
C GLY A 192 -3.92 17.32 11.51
N ASP A 193 -3.19 18.15 12.25
CA ASP A 193 -3.77 19.24 13.05
C ASP A 193 -4.25 20.41 12.19
N THR A 194 -3.49 20.75 11.14
CA THR A 194 -3.79 21.94 10.31
C THR A 194 -5.07 21.77 9.48
N LEU A 195 -5.40 20.55 9.08
CA LEU A 195 -6.58 20.23 8.27
C LEU A 195 -7.64 19.43 9.04
N ASP A 196 -7.43 19.19 10.34
CA ASP A 196 -8.32 18.38 11.19
C ASP A 196 -8.61 17.00 10.57
N LEU A 197 -7.55 16.32 10.11
CA LEU A 197 -7.67 15.10 9.31
C LEU A 197 -8.38 13.97 10.07
N VAL A 198 -8.20 13.90 11.39
CA VAL A 198 -8.89 12.90 12.23
C VAL A 198 -10.42 13.05 12.09
N THR A 199 -10.94 14.26 12.20
CA THR A 199 -12.38 14.54 12.05
C THR A 199 -12.84 14.35 10.62
N LYS A 200 -12.01 14.67 9.63
CA LYS A 200 -12.34 14.47 8.20
C LYS A 200 -12.39 12.99 7.79
N LEU A 201 -11.54 12.15 8.38
CA LEU A 201 -11.48 10.73 8.08
C LEU A 201 -12.47 9.91 8.92
N GLN A 202 -12.89 10.39 10.09
CA GLN A 202 -13.83 9.68 10.97
C GLN A 202 -15.09 9.15 10.24
N PRO A 203 -15.77 9.90 9.35
CA PRO A 203 -16.94 9.38 8.64
C PRO A 203 -16.64 8.20 7.70
N ARG A 204 -15.39 8.04 7.25
CA ARG A 204 -14.98 6.95 6.35
C ARG A 204 -14.80 5.60 7.07
N LEU A 205 -14.77 5.59 8.41
CA LEU A 205 -14.88 4.35 9.19
C LEU A 205 -16.24 3.66 9.04
N TYR A 206 -17.26 4.40 8.57
CA TYR A 206 -18.64 3.94 8.40
C TYR A 206 -19.05 3.89 6.92
N ASP A 207 -18.07 3.75 6.03
CA ASP A 207 -18.31 3.64 4.60
C ASP A 207 -19.08 2.35 4.23
N PHE A 208 -19.85 2.38 3.14
CA PHE A 208 -20.51 1.18 2.61
C PHE A 208 -19.52 0.14 2.07
N ASN A 209 -18.34 0.59 1.66
CA ASN A 209 -17.27 -0.27 1.19
C ASN A 209 -16.31 -0.59 2.35
N LEU A 210 -16.24 -1.86 2.72
CA LEU A 210 -15.40 -2.35 3.82
C LEU A 210 -13.91 -2.01 3.66
N GLU A 211 -13.40 -1.97 2.42
CA GLU A 211 -12.00 -1.63 2.17
C GLU A 211 -11.72 -0.16 2.48
N VAL A 212 -12.68 0.74 2.22
CA VAL A 212 -12.60 2.15 2.61
C VAL A 212 -12.57 2.29 4.14
N CYS A 213 -13.40 1.52 4.85
CA CYS A 213 -13.38 1.50 6.32
C CYS A 213 -12.03 1.04 6.88
N CYS A 214 -11.49 -0.08 6.39
CA CYS A 214 -10.19 -0.60 6.81
C CYS A 214 -9.07 0.41 6.50
N THR A 215 -9.07 0.99 5.30
CA THR A 215 -8.09 2.01 4.91
C THR A 215 -8.19 3.25 5.82
N SER A 216 -9.41 3.66 6.19
CA SER A 216 -9.63 4.76 7.15
C SER A 216 -9.08 4.43 8.53
N ALA A 217 -9.22 3.19 9.00
CA ALA A 217 -8.68 2.77 10.30
C ALA A 217 -7.15 2.86 10.33
N VAL A 218 -6.49 2.38 9.26
CA VAL A 218 -5.03 2.49 9.08
C VAL A 218 -4.58 3.95 8.96
N ALA A 219 -5.33 4.79 8.25
CA ALA A 219 -4.98 6.20 8.13
C ALA A 219 -5.06 6.93 9.47
N LEU A 220 -6.10 6.65 10.26
CA LEU A 220 -6.27 7.21 11.59
C LEU A 220 -5.19 6.75 12.57
N SER A 221 -4.70 5.51 12.49
CA SER A 221 -3.60 5.07 13.34
C SER A 221 -2.27 5.74 13.00
N ARG A 222 -2.03 6.04 11.71
CA ARG A 222 -0.83 6.78 11.27
C ARG A 222 -0.85 8.24 11.68
N ILE A 223 -2.02 8.88 11.61
CA ILE A 223 -2.19 10.27 12.09
C ILE A 223 -2.07 10.32 13.62
N GLY A 224 -2.64 9.33 14.30
CA GLY A 224 -2.54 9.17 15.75
C GLY A 224 -3.40 10.15 16.55
N GLY A 225 -3.12 10.22 17.84
CA GLY A 225 -3.84 11.07 18.81
C GLY A 225 -5.03 10.39 19.48
N ASP A 226 -5.44 10.94 20.62
CA ASP A 226 -6.50 10.37 21.47
C ASP A 226 -7.86 10.32 20.77
N ASN A 227 -8.18 11.32 19.94
CA ASN A 227 -9.43 11.35 19.17
C ASN A 227 -9.48 10.21 18.14
N ALA A 228 -8.38 9.93 17.44
CA ALA A 228 -8.30 8.81 16.51
C ALA A 228 -8.50 7.48 17.25
N ALA A 229 -7.85 7.31 18.41
CA ALA A 229 -8.03 6.13 19.25
C ALA A 229 -9.48 5.98 19.72
N GLN A 230 -10.13 7.07 20.15
CA GLN A 230 -11.53 7.06 20.55
C GLN A 230 -12.46 6.62 19.41
N TYR A 231 -12.28 7.14 18.20
CA TYR A 231 -13.11 6.76 17.05
C TYR A 231 -12.90 5.31 16.61
N LEU A 232 -11.66 4.83 16.62
CA LEU A 232 -11.35 3.42 16.33
C LEU A 232 -12.00 2.48 17.36
N PHE A 233 -11.95 2.86 18.64
CA PHE A 233 -12.60 2.11 19.72
C PHE A 233 -14.12 2.02 19.55
N GLN A 234 -14.79 3.12 19.18
CA GLN A 234 -16.23 3.12 18.93
C GLN A 234 -16.64 2.13 17.83
N VAL A 235 -15.82 2.03 16.77
CA VAL A 235 -16.04 1.07 15.69
C VAL A 235 -15.79 -0.36 16.17
N LEU A 236 -14.72 -0.59 16.93
CA LEU A 236 -14.39 -1.93 17.45
C LEU A 236 -15.53 -2.55 18.26
N VAL A 237 -16.13 -1.78 19.18
CA VAL A 237 -17.17 -2.28 20.10
C VAL A 237 -18.59 -2.23 19.53
N SER A 238 -18.79 -1.65 18.34
CA SER A 238 -20.10 -1.60 17.71
C SER A 238 -20.55 -3.00 17.27
N PRO A 239 -21.80 -3.42 17.60
CA PRO A 239 -22.27 -4.79 17.35
C PRO A 239 -22.46 -5.12 15.86
N HIS A 240 -22.48 -4.12 14.99
CA HIS A 240 -22.67 -4.29 13.55
C HIS A 240 -21.36 -4.20 12.75
N THR A 241 -20.24 -3.98 13.42
CA THR A 241 -18.95 -3.87 12.76
C THR A 241 -18.51 -5.24 12.25
N PRO A 242 -18.17 -5.39 10.96
CA PRO A 242 -17.66 -6.64 10.43
C PRO A 242 -16.35 -7.06 11.11
N VAL A 243 -16.16 -8.37 11.34
CA VAL A 243 -14.98 -8.91 12.04
C VAL A 243 -13.66 -8.44 11.42
N LYS A 244 -13.58 -8.35 10.07
CA LYS A 244 -12.40 -7.82 9.38
C LYS A 244 -12.04 -6.40 9.85
N LEU A 245 -13.04 -5.52 9.96
CA LEU A 245 -12.84 -4.15 10.42
C LEU A 245 -12.53 -4.09 11.92
N GLN A 246 -13.13 -4.96 12.73
CA GLN A 246 -12.80 -5.06 14.16
C GLN A 246 -11.31 -5.41 14.36
N ILE A 247 -10.81 -6.44 13.65
CA ILE A 247 -9.39 -6.81 13.68
C ILE A 247 -8.51 -5.63 13.26
N GLU A 248 -8.86 -4.95 12.16
CA GLU A 248 -8.11 -3.77 11.69
C GLU A 248 -8.10 -2.66 12.74
N THR A 249 -9.22 -2.39 13.43
CA THR A 249 -9.27 -1.38 14.50
C THR A 249 -8.45 -1.79 15.73
N ILE A 250 -8.35 -3.09 16.05
CA ILE A 250 -7.47 -3.59 17.12
C ILE A 250 -6.01 -3.29 16.76
N HIS A 251 -5.61 -3.59 15.53
CA HIS A 251 -4.25 -3.31 15.02
C HIS A 251 -3.96 -1.82 15.00
N ALA A 252 -4.91 -1.02 14.53
CA ALA A 252 -4.84 0.43 14.48
C ALA A 252 -4.67 1.05 15.88
N LEU A 253 -5.46 0.60 16.87
CA LEU A 253 -5.34 1.04 18.27
C LEU A 253 -3.98 0.68 18.88
N SER A 254 -3.47 -0.51 18.58
CA SER A 254 -2.13 -0.91 19.01
C SER A 254 -1.05 -0.02 18.40
N TRP A 255 -1.17 0.32 17.12
CA TRP A 255 -0.18 1.14 16.40
C TRP A 255 -0.10 2.58 16.90
N ILE A 256 -1.21 3.14 17.40
CA ILE A 256 -1.21 4.50 17.97
C ILE A 256 -0.27 4.58 19.19
N GLU A 257 -0.05 3.47 19.91
CA GLU A 257 0.87 3.37 21.04
C GLU A 257 0.73 4.52 22.05
N THR A 258 -0.49 4.76 22.55
CA THR A 258 -0.77 5.73 23.62
C THR A 258 -1.40 5.04 24.83
N PRO A 259 -1.25 5.59 26.06
CA PRO A 259 -1.94 5.03 27.23
C PRO A 259 -3.45 4.91 27.01
N SER A 260 -4.07 5.90 26.36
CA SER A 260 -5.50 5.89 26.01
C SER A 260 -5.87 4.73 25.07
N SER A 261 -5.05 4.42 24.06
CA SER A 261 -5.33 3.31 23.15
C SER A 261 -5.26 1.94 23.84
N LEU A 262 -4.32 1.76 24.77
CA LEU A 262 -4.24 0.57 25.62
C LEU A 262 -5.46 0.44 26.54
N GLU A 263 -5.94 1.57 27.07
CA GLU A 263 -7.16 1.63 27.89
C GLU A 263 -8.43 1.28 27.10
N TYR A 264 -8.50 1.69 25.83
CA TYR A 264 -9.57 1.27 24.93
C TYR A 264 -9.49 -0.23 24.61
N LEU A 265 -8.29 -0.78 24.36
CA LEU A 265 -8.10 -2.22 24.19
C LEU A 265 -8.49 -3.00 25.46
N ARG A 266 -8.13 -2.50 26.65
CA ARG A 266 -8.58 -3.06 27.94
C ARG A 266 -10.10 -3.10 28.01
N THR A 267 -10.75 -2.01 27.65
CA THR A 267 -12.20 -1.90 27.69
C THR A 267 -12.86 -2.87 26.70
N ALA A 268 -12.36 -2.94 25.47
CA ALA A 268 -12.83 -3.86 24.44
C ALA A 268 -12.67 -5.33 24.87
N LEU A 269 -11.51 -5.69 25.45
CA LEU A 269 -11.24 -7.03 25.96
C LEU A 269 -12.24 -7.48 27.04
N ASN A 270 -12.82 -6.54 27.79
CA ASN A 270 -13.82 -6.83 28.82
C ASN A 270 -15.27 -6.85 28.29
N GLN A 271 -15.53 -6.29 27.11
CA GLN A 271 -16.88 -6.14 26.54
C GLN A 271 -17.15 -7.13 25.41
N LEU A 272 -16.13 -7.56 24.68
CA LEU A 272 -16.27 -8.45 23.53
C LEU A 272 -16.45 -9.91 23.97
N GLU A 273 -17.48 -10.56 23.44
CA GLU A 273 -17.75 -11.99 23.69
C GLU A 273 -16.91 -12.90 22.77
N SER A 274 -16.44 -12.37 21.63
CA SER A 274 -15.68 -13.13 20.65
C SER A 274 -14.28 -13.47 21.15
N VAL A 275 -14.04 -14.76 21.42
CA VAL A 275 -12.73 -15.27 21.84
C VAL A 275 -11.63 -14.92 20.84
N ALA A 276 -11.93 -14.98 19.52
CA ALA A 276 -10.96 -14.65 18.48
C ALA A 276 -10.52 -13.17 18.51
N LEU A 277 -11.45 -12.24 18.74
CA LEU A 277 -11.11 -10.82 18.88
C LEU A 277 -10.32 -10.56 20.16
N CYS A 278 -10.70 -11.20 21.26
CA CYS A 278 -9.97 -11.10 22.52
C CYS A 278 -8.54 -11.66 22.39
N GLN A 279 -8.35 -12.77 21.67
CA GLN A 279 -7.04 -13.32 21.34
C GLN A 279 -6.21 -12.32 20.52
N GLU A 280 -6.82 -11.63 19.56
CA GLU A 280 -6.12 -10.63 18.76
C GLU A 280 -5.67 -9.45 19.63
N ILE A 281 -6.54 -8.95 20.52
CA ILE A 281 -6.19 -7.89 21.48
C ILE A 281 -5.00 -8.30 22.35
N VAL A 282 -5.03 -9.51 22.91
CA VAL A 282 -3.91 -10.04 23.73
C VAL A 282 -2.62 -10.08 22.91
N THR A 283 -2.70 -10.58 21.68
CA THR A 283 -1.55 -10.69 20.77
C THR A 283 -0.92 -9.33 20.49
N VAL A 284 -1.73 -8.31 20.16
CA VAL A 284 -1.18 -6.97 19.88
C VAL A 284 -0.60 -6.30 21.12
N LEU A 285 -1.21 -6.50 22.30
CA LEU A 285 -0.66 -6.01 23.57
C LEU A 285 0.72 -6.61 23.85
N GLY A 286 0.92 -7.91 23.57
CA GLY A 286 2.21 -8.59 23.72
C GLY A 286 3.35 -8.01 22.87
N ARG A 287 3.01 -7.42 21.72
CA ARG A 287 3.97 -6.87 20.76
C ARG A 287 4.45 -5.46 21.12
N ILE A 288 3.84 -4.81 22.11
CA ILE A 288 4.23 -3.46 22.55
C ILE A 288 5.69 -3.48 23.04
N LYS A 289 6.52 -2.60 22.47
CA LYS A 289 7.95 -2.48 22.81
C LYS A 289 8.29 -1.23 23.61
N GLN A 290 7.40 -0.25 23.67
CA GLN A 290 7.68 1.02 24.34
C GLN A 290 7.78 0.84 25.87
N PRO A 291 8.92 1.17 26.52
CA PRO A 291 9.13 0.92 27.95
C PRO A 291 8.09 1.54 28.88
N GLN A 292 7.53 2.70 28.52
CA GLN A 292 6.47 3.36 29.30
C GLN A 292 5.11 2.66 29.21
N LEU A 293 4.84 1.89 28.14
CA LEU A 293 3.57 1.24 27.88
C LEU A 293 3.57 -0.24 28.27
N THR A 294 4.74 -0.88 28.26
CA THR A 294 4.91 -2.29 28.63
C THR A 294 4.28 -2.60 30.00
N PRO A 295 4.48 -1.80 31.08
CA PRO A 295 3.84 -2.07 32.38
C PRO A 295 2.31 -2.02 32.32
N ILE A 296 1.74 -1.10 31.53
CA ILE A 296 0.29 -0.96 31.35
C ILE A 296 -0.26 -2.18 30.60
N ALA A 297 0.39 -2.59 29.51
CA ALA A 297 0.03 -3.79 28.76
C ALA A 297 0.09 -5.05 29.64
N THR A 298 1.13 -5.19 30.45
CA THR A 298 1.25 -6.29 31.42
C THR A 298 0.11 -6.25 32.44
N GLU A 299 -0.21 -5.09 33.01
CA GLU A 299 -1.32 -4.94 33.96
C GLU A 299 -2.64 -5.41 33.34
N ILE A 300 -2.92 -5.04 32.08
CA ILE A 300 -4.13 -5.45 31.35
C ILE A 300 -4.22 -6.98 31.25
N LEU A 301 -3.13 -7.64 30.84
CA LEU A 301 -3.07 -9.10 30.70
C LEU A 301 -3.14 -9.83 32.05
N LEU A 302 -2.58 -9.25 33.11
CA LEU A 302 -2.72 -9.81 34.46
C LEU A 302 -4.15 -9.65 34.99
N ALA A 303 -4.79 -8.52 34.73
CA ALA A 303 -6.16 -8.25 35.17
C ALA A 303 -7.16 -9.22 34.53
N ILE A 304 -6.98 -9.58 33.24
CA ILE A 304 -7.90 -10.52 32.59
C ILE A 304 -7.78 -11.94 33.15
N LEU A 305 -6.59 -12.38 33.55
CA LEU A 305 -6.39 -13.69 34.21
C LEU A 305 -7.05 -13.77 35.59
N GLN A 306 -7.16 -12.63 36.29
CA GLN A 306 -7.82 -12.57 37.60
C GLN A 306 -9.35 -12.53 37.49
N LYS A 307 -9.88 -12.06 36.36
CA LYS A 307 -11.31 -12.10 36.07
C LYS A 307 -11.70 -13.51 35.61
N GLN A 308 -12.86 -14.01 36.04
CA GLN A 308 -13.47 -15.22 35.49
C GLN A 308 -14.04 -14.94 34.10
N HIS A 309 -13.19 -14.54 33.14
CA HIS A 309 -13.60 -14.22 31.79
C HIS A 309 -13.89 -15.52 31.01
N PRO A 310 -15.03 -15.66 30.30
CA PRO A 310 -15.40 -16.89 29.59
C PRO A 310 -14.32 -17.38 28.60
N ALA A 311 -13.59 -16.46 27.97
CA ALA A 311 -12.51 -16.80 27.05
C ALA A 311 -11.37 -17.62 27.69
N LEU A 312 -11.21 -17.62 29.02
CA LEU A 312 -10.19 -18.42 29.71
C LEU A 312 -10.44 -19.93 29.64
N GLU A 313 -11.62 -20.36 29.21
CA GLU A 313 -11.88 -21.77 28.88
C GLU A 313 -11.14 -22.21 27.61
N SER A 314 -10.80 -21.27 26.71
CA SER A 314 -10.03 -21.55 25.50
C SER A 314 -8.55 -21.73 25.81
N VAL A 315 -8.00 -22.85 25.35
CA VAL A 315 -6.57 -23.17 25.42
C VAL A 315 -5.74 -22.17 24.61
N GLU A 316 -6.23 -21.81 23.43
CA GLU A 316 -5.59 -20.88 22.52
C GLU A 316 -5.49 -19.48 23.14
N PHE A 317 -6.54 -19.04 23.85
CA PHE A 317 -6.55 -17.75 24.55
C PHE A 317 -5.57 -17.72 25.73
N LYS A 318 -5.57 -18.76 26.58
CA LYS A 318 -4.58 -18.88 27.67
C LYS A 318 -3.15 -18.93 27.15
N GLY A 319 -2.92 -19.67 26.07
CA GLY A 319 -1.63 -19.75 25.39
C GLY A 319 -1.16 -18.40 24.86
N ALA A 320 -2.06 -17.63 24.22
CA ALA A 320 -1.77 -16.28 23.76
C ALA A 320 -1.35 -15.35 24.91
N ILE A 321 -2.08 -15.37 26.04
CA ILE A 321 -1.72 -14.56 27.23
C ILE A 321 -0.32 -14.93 27.73
N ALA A 322 -0.01 -16.23 27.83
CA ALA A 322 1.30 -16.68 28.27
C ALA A 322 2.42 -16.15 27.37
N LEU A 323 2.29 -16.31 26.05
CA LEU A 323 3.26 -15.81 25.08
C LEU A 323 3.41 -14.28 25.16
N SER A 324 2.31 -13.54 25.16
CA SER A 324 2.30 -12.08 25.19
C SER A 324 2.95 -11.53 26.47
N LEU A 325 2.71 -12.14 27.63
CA LEU A 325 3.41 -11.78 28.87
C LEU A 325 4.93 -12.03 28.78
N GLY A 326 5.34 -13.13 28.14
CA GLY A 326 6.75 -13.40 27.86
C GLY A 326 7.39 -12.42 26.89
N GLU A 327 6.66 -11.98 25.86
CA GLU A 327 7.10 -10.98 24.88
C GLU A 327 7.25 -9.59 25.49
N LEU A 328 6.35 -9.21 26.41
CA LEU A 328 6.44 -7.97 27.18
C LEU A 328 7.65 -7.99 28.12
N GLY A 329 7.99 -9.14 28.69
CA GLY A 329 9.25 -9.34 29.40
C GLY A 329 9.34 -8.69 30.78
N THR A 330 8.20 -8.33 31.38
CA THR A 330 8.12 -7.67 32.69
C THR A 330 8.16 -8.67 33.85
N ILE A 331 8.92 -8.37 34.91
CA ILE A 331 9.11 -9.26 36.07
C ILE A 331 7.78 -9.54 36.80
N GLU A 332 6.86 -8.57 36.82
CA GLU A 332 5.54 -8.66 37.43
C GLU A 332 4.71 -9.81 36.84
N ALA A 333 4.94 -10.14 35.56
CA ALA A 333 4.26 -11.23 34.88
C ALA A 333 4.70 -12.62 35.36
N LYS A 334 5.91 -12.74 35.94
CA LYS A 334 6.55 -14.04 36.21
C LYS A 334 5.65 -14.97 37.03
N LYS A 335 5.01 -14.46 38.08
CA LYS A 335 4.13 -15.28 38.93
C LYS A 335 2.93 -15.85 38.16
N ALA A 336 2.32 -15.04 37.30
CA ALA A 336 1.18 -15.48 36.50
C ALA A 336 1.59 -16.49 35.43
N VAL A 337 2.75 -16.29 34.79
CA VAL A 337 3.28 -17.25 33.80
C VAL A 337 3.64 -18.59 34.47
N ILE A 338 4.19 -18.59 35.69
CA ILE A 338 4.41 -19.84 36.45
C ILE A 338 3.09 -20.57 36.69
N ALA A 339 2.03 -19.86 37.09
CA ALA A 339 0.71 -20.48 37.29
C ALA A 339 0.16 -21.09 35.98
N LEU A 340 0.36 -20.44 34.83
CA LEU A 340 -0.02 -20.98 33.52
C LEU A 340 0.84 -22.19 33.10
N ALA A 341 2.07 -22.31 33.60
CA ALA A 341 2.92 -23.48 33.37
C ALA A 341 2.43 -24.74 34.12
N GLU A 342 1.51 -24.58 35.08
CA GLU A 342 0.85 -25.68 35.80
C GLU A 342 -0.54 -26.01 35.23
N ASP A 343 -0.94 -25.40 34.10
CA ASP A 343 -2.25 -25.63 33.47
C ASP A 343 -2.44 -27.11 33.06
N THR A 344 -3.68 -27.58 33.09
CA THR A 344 -4.05 -28.95 32.72
C THR A 344 -3.75 -29.26 31.26
N ASP A 345 -3.85 -28.28 30.35
CA ASP A 345 -3.57 -28.47 28.92
C ASP A 345 -2.09 -28.26 28.60
N GLU A 346 -1.51 -29.22 27.87
CA GLU A 346 -0.09 -29.23 27.50
C GLU A 346 0.36 -28.03 26.65
N ARG A 347 -0.51 -27.56 25.75
CA ARG A 347 -0.18 -26.43 24.85
C ARG A 347 -0.04 -25.13 25.64
N VAL A 348 -0.89 -24.91 26.65
CA VAL A 348 -0.76 -23.75 27.55
C VAL A 348 0.56 -23.82 28.30
N ARG A 349 0.91 -24.99 28.85
CA ARG A 349 2.19 -25.19 29.56
C ARG A 349 3.40 -24.90 28.67
N LEU A 350 3.40 -25.39 27.43
CA LEU A 350 4.50 -25.15 26.49
C LEU A 350 4.70 -23.66 26.19
N HIS A 351 3.62 -22.91 25.96
CA HIS A 351 3.67 -21.47 25.77
C HIS A 351 4.18 -20.73 27.02
N ALA A 352 3.73 -21.15 28.21
CA ALA A 352 4.18 -20.57 29.47
C ALA A 352 5.67 -20.83 29.75
N ILE A 353 6.16 -22.04 29.46
CA ILE A 353 7.59 -22.37 29.60
C ILE A 353 8.44 -21.51 28.64
N ALA A 354 8.00 -21.35 27.39
CA ALA A 354 8.68 -20.47 26.43
C ALA A 354 8.71 -19.02 26.92
N ALA A 355 7.62 -18.53 27.49
CA ALA A 355 7.52 -17.20 28.06
C ALA A 355 8.44 -16.99 29.27
N LEU A 356 8.57 -17.98 30.18
CA LEU A 356 9.51 -17.92 31.31
C LEU A 356 10.96 -17.81 30.84
N LYS A 357 11.35 -18.57 29.82
CA LYS A 357 12.69 -18.49 29.24
C LYS A 357 12.99 -17.09 28.71
N ASN A 358 12.02 -16.45 28.04
CA ASN A 358 12.18 -15.07 27.56
C ASN A 358 12.35 -14.07 28.71
N LEU A 359 11.60 -14.24 29.81
CA LEU A 359 11.71 -13.41 31.02
C LEU A 359 13.09 -13.57 31.69
N GLU A 360 13.65 -14.78 31.72
CA GLU A 360 14.97 -15.05 32.30
C GLU A 360 16.11 -14.45 31.47
N ILE A 361 16.04 -14.59 30.13
CA ILE A 361 17.04 -14.02 29.22
C ILE A 361 17.11 -12.49 29.33
N ARG A 362 15.96 -11.80 29.44
CA ARG A 362 15.96 -10.33 29.56
C ARG A 362 16.55 -9.84 30.87
N ARG A 363 16.35 -10.57 31.95
CA ARG A 363 16.95 -10.25 33.25
C ARG A 363 18.48 -10.28 33.19
N GLU A 364 19.06 -11.27 32.51
CA GLU A 364 20.53 -11.39 32.34
C GLU A 364 21.13 -10.28 31.45
N SER A 365 20.32 -9.59 30.65
CA SER A 365 20.77 -8.46 29.82
C SER A 365 20.66 -7.09 30.48
N GLU A 366 19.94 -6.99 31.59
CA GLU A 366 19.74 -5.76 32.37
C GLU A 366 20.59 -5.69 33.65
N GLU A 367 21.17 -6.83 34.08
CA GLU A 367 22.21 -6.95 35.13
C GLU A 367 23.62 -6.80 34.53
#